data_AF-A0A957Q7I6-F1
#
_entry.id   AF-A0A957Q7I6-F1
#
_cell.length_a   1.000
_cell.length_b   1.000
_cell.length_c   1.000
_cell.angle_alpha   90.00
_cell.angle_beta   90.00
_cell.angle_gamma   90.00
#
_symmetry.space_group_name_H-M   'P 1'
#
loop_
_entity.id
_entity.type
_entity.pdbx_description
1 polymer ?
#
loop_
_entity_poly.entity_id
_entity_poly.type
_entity_poly.pdbx_seq_one_letter_code
_entity_poly.pdbx_strand_id
1 'polypeptide(L)'
;VELEPALEEAHRQLMRLLALTGQRTAALAQFEKCRMLLQQEMDVEPADETLALFSAIKDGVFATTKASIEGAILAKSKPVPNNVAPQTFPLIGRQQEIKQVSTLLQQTDCRLLTLIGPGGVGKTSLSLQIANALRSFFPHGIHFVPLQAVESSTAIALAILKVLQVPGNSTTDGIDNLLHYLQDKPLVLILDNFEHLASNVEPVLTILHRAPNVKLMVTSRERLNVREERLFVIHGLGVPNHDDATKLQHQFDVGALRDFSSLQLFTERAQRVQPNLMLSPDNLQDVVRICQLVAGIPLGIELAAGWLRVLTCGQIYEEICRNISFLSSPLRDMPERHRSMDAVLAQSWQLLTATEQQVMRHLSVFRGGFRRDAAEQITTVPLHTLLSLVDKSMLQVEESGQFQLHDLLRQFASQTLAADESLILQKRHAIYFTQFLLERIDFPKGNAQQEDLEHVSLEIA
;
A
#
# COMPACT_ATOMS: atom_id res chain seq x y z
N VAL A 1 27.20 -6.41 27.31
CA VAL A 1 26.37 -7.56 27.71
C VAL A 1 27.17 -8.30 28.76
N GLU A 2 26.89 -8.04 30.03
CA GLU A 2 27.42 -8.89 31.10
C GLU A 2 26.67 -10.22 30.99
N LEU A 3 27.37 -11.25 30.50
CA LEU A 3 26.85 -12.60 30.32
C LEU A 3 26.72 -13.24 31.71
N GLU A 4 25.63 -13.96 31.96
CA GLU A 4 25.51 -14.82 33.15
C GLU A 4 26.74 -15.74 33.23
N PRO A 5 27.49 -15.73 34.36
CA PRO A 5 28.81 -16.35 34.46
C PRO A 5 28.87 -17.87 34.20
N ALA A 6 27.74 -18.57 34.39
CA ALA A 6 27.66 -20.03 34.34
C ALA A 6 27.17 -20.62 33.00
N LEU A 7 26.80 -19.80 32.01
CA LEU A 7 26.34 -20.30 30.72
C LEU A 7 27.53 -20.71 29.83
N GLU A 8 27.93 -21.97 29.94
CA GLU A 8 29.04 -22.55 29.18
C GLU A 8 28.90 -22.34 27.65
N GLU A 9 27.68 -22.40 27.11
CA GLU A 9 27.41 -22.16 25.68
C GLU A 9 27.78 -20.72 25.27
N ALA A 10 27.56 -19.73 26.13
CA ALA A 10 27.93 -18.35 25.84
C ALA A 10 29.45 -18.16 25.79
N HIS A 11 30.18 -18.82 26.70
CA HIS A 11 31.64 -18.85 26.69
C HIS A 11 32.17 -19.52 25.41
N ARG A 12 31.54 -20.61 24.98
CA ARG A 12 31.87 -21.34 23.75
C ARG A 12 31.68 -20.49 22.50
N GLN A 13 30.58 -19.74 22.41
CA GLN A 13 30.33 -18.81 21.29
C GLN A 13 31.32 -17.65 21.28
N LEU A 14 31.67 -17.10 22.45
CA LEU A 14 32.67 -16.04 22.55
C LEU A 14 34.08 -16.53 22.17
N MET A 15 34.47 -17.74 22.58
CA MET A 15 35.71 -18.39 22.14
C MET A 15 35.76 -18.53 20.61
N ARG A 16 34.66 -18.95 19.98
CA ARG A 16 34.55 -19.02 18.51
C ARG A 16 34.73 -17.65 17.88
N LEU A 17 34.03 -16.62 18.35
CA LEU A 17 34.13 -15.26 17.80
C LEU A 17 35.55 -14.68 17.92
N LEU A 18 36.20 -14.86 19.07
CA LEU A 18 37.59 -14.43 19.30
C LEU A 18 38.56 -15.17 18.38
N ALA A 19 38.37 -16.48 18.18
CA ALA A 19 39.18 -17.26 17.26
C ALA A 19 38.96 -16.84 15.79
N LEU A 20 37.71 -16.60 15.38
CA LEU A 20 37.36 -16.15 14.02
C LEU A 20 37.85 -14.74 13.69
N THR A 21 37.97 -13.88 14.69
CA THR A 21 38.53 -12.52 14.56
C THR A 21 40.06 -12.49 14.66
N GLY A 22 40.72 -13.65 14.70
CA GLY A 22 42.18 -13.79 14.77
C GLY A 22 42.78 -13.57 16.16
N GLN A 23 41.95 -13.37 17.19
CA GLN A 23 42.38 -13.14 18.57
C GLN A 23 42.53 -14.45 19.35
N ARG A 24 43.42 -15.33 18.86
CA ARG A 24 43.63 -16.69 19.40
C ARG A 24 43.97 -16.70 20.89
N THR A 25 44.83 -15.79 21.34
CA THR A 25 45.23 -15.69 22.77
C THR A 25 44.05 -15.34 23.67
N ALA A 26 43.16 -14.45 23.21
CA ALA A 26 41.96 -14.08 23.95
C ALA A 26 40.94 -15.23 23.99
N ALA A 27 40.83 -16.02 22.91
CA ALA A 27 39.97 -17.20 22.89
C ALA A 27 40.42 -18.29 23.89
N LEU A 28 41.73 -18.54 24.01
CA LEU A 28 42.27 -19.48 25.00
C LEU A 28 42.10 -18.96 26.44
N ALA A 29 42.29 -17.66 26.66
CA ALA A 29 42.03 -17.05 27.97
C ALA A 29 40.55 -17.14 28.38
N GLN A 30 39.62 -17.05 27.42
CA GLN A 30 38.19 -17.19 27.68
C GLN A 30 37.79 -18.62 28.06
N PHE A 31 38.50 -19.64 27.55
CA PHE A 31 38.34 -21.03 27.99
C PHE A 31 38.75 -21.21 29.45
N GLU A 32 39.92 -20.72 29.84
CA GLU A 32 40.39 -20.82 31.22
C GLU A 32 39.43 -20.11 32.18
N LYS A 33 38.88 -18.96 31.76
CA LYS A 33 37.84 -18.25 32.51
C LYS A 33 36.56 -19.09 32.65
N CYS A 34 36.11 -19.76 31.58
CA CYS A 34 34.96 -20.66 31.61
C CYS A 34 35.18 -21.82 32.58
N ARG A 35 36.35 -22.48 32.48
CA ARG A 35 36.72 -23.62 33.33
C ARG A 35 36.78 -23.23 34.80
N MET A 36 37.37 -22.08 35.12
CA MET A 36 37.41 -21.58 36.50
C MET A 36 36.01 -21.32 37.06
N LEU A 37 35.12 -20.71 36.28
CA LEU A 37 33.75 -20.40 36.71
C LEU A 37 32.92 -21.68 36.91
N LEU A 38 33.02 -22.64 35.98
CA LEU A 38 32.32 -23.93 36.11
C LEU A 38 32.80 -24.74 37.32
N GLN A 39 34.10 -24.72 37.61
CA GLN A 39 34.63 -25.38 38.81
C GLN A 39 34.18 -24.67 40.10
N GLN A 40 34.17 -23.35 40.13
CA GLN A 40 33.84 -22.58 41.33
C GLN A 40 32.35 -22.57 41.65
N GLU A 41 31.49 -22.48 40.64
CA GLU A 41 30.04 -22.32 40.83
C GLU A 41 29.28 -23.64 40.74
N MET A 42 29.78 -24.61 39.98
CA MET A 42 29.04 -25.83 39.62
C MET A 42 29.83 -27.13 39.90
N ASP A 43 31.10 -27.07 40.30
CA ASP A 43 32.02 -28.21 40.54
C ASP A 43 32.05 -29.25 39.40
N VAL A 44 31.87 -28.79 38.16
CA VAL A 44 31.86 -29.63 36.95
C VAL A 44 32.98 -29.24 35.99
N GLU A 45 33.51 -30.23 35.27
CA GLU A 45 34.42 -29.98 34.16
C GLU A 45 33.67 -29.45 32.92
N PRO A 46 34.33 -28.66 32.05
CA PRO A 46 33.75 -28.23 30.79
C PRO A 46 33.33 -29.41 29.92
N ALA A 47 32.22 -29.27 29.21
CA ALA A 47 31.71 -30.28 28.29
C ALA A 47 32.74 -30.62 27.18
N ASP A 48 32.66 -31.85 26.66
CA ASP A 48 33.52 -32.36 25.59
C ASP A 48 33.57 -31.45 24.36
N GLU A 49 32.46 -30.78 24.05
CA GLU A 49 32.32 -29.83 22.95
C GLU A 49 33.19 -28.58 23.14
N THR A 50 33.32 -28.12 24.39
CA THR A 50 34.14 -26.96 24.77
C THR A 50 35.62 -27.34 24.79
N LEU A 51 35.96 -28.56 25.25
CA LEU A 51 37.31 -29.12 25.20
C LEU A 51 37.79 -29.33 23.75
N ALA A 52 36.92 -29.85 22.88
CA ALA A 52 37.21 -30.05 21.47
C ALA A 52 37.46 -28.71 20.75
N LEU A 53 36.68 -27.68 21.07
CA LEU A 53 36.90 -26.32 20.56
C LEU A 53 38.23 -25.74 21.03
N PHE A 54 38.58 -25.92 22.32
CA PHE A 54 39.87 -25.49 22.86
C PHE A 54 41.04 -26.17 22.16
N SER A 55 41.00 -27.50 21.96
CA SER A 55 42.03 -28.23 21.21
C SER A 55 42.14 -27.72 19.78
N ALA A 56 41.02 -27.55 19.07
CA ALA A 56 41.03 -27.05 17.70
C ALA A 56 41.67 -25.65 17.58
N ILE A 57 41.40 -24.73 18.52
CA ILE A 57 42.00 -23.39 18.56
C ILE A 57 43.48 -23.46 18.96
N LYS A 58 43.83 -24.34 19.91
CA LYS A 58 45.20 -24.56 20.40
C LYS A 58 46.10 -25.23 19.35
N ASP A 59 45.55 -26.09 18.51
CA ASP A 59 46.31 -26.82 17.49
C ASP A 59 46.34 -26.06 16.16
N GLY A 60 45.66 -24.91 16.07
CA GLY A 60 45.59 -24.08 14.87
C GLY A 60 44.77 -24.71 13.73
N VAL A 61 44.04 -25.77 14.03
CA VAL A 61 43.16 -26.51 13.09
C VAL A 61 41.77 -25.87 13.01
N PHE A 62 41.44 -24.97 13.95
CA PHE A 62 40.25 -24.12 13.87
C PHE A 62 40.36 -23.20 12.65
N ALA A 63 39.76 -23.63 11.54
CA ALA A 63 39.91 -23.00 10.23
C ALA A 63 39.47 -21.53 10.25
N THR A 64 40.44 -20.60 10.27
CA THR A 64 40.25 -19.17 10.03
C THR A 64 40.12 -18.86 8.54
N THR A 65 39.37 -19.65 7.80
CA THR A 65 39.00 -19.32 6.43
C THR A 65 37.66 -18.62 6.47
N LYS A 66 37.62 -17.33 6.08
CA LYS A 66 36.39 -16.59 5.77
C LYS A 66 35.37 -17.45 4.99
N ALA A 67 35.87 -18.33 4.11
CA ALA A 67 35.10 -19.30 3.34
C ALA A 67 34.34 -20.36 4.17
N SER A 68 34.80 -20.74 5.36
CA SER A 68 34.14 -21.73 6.22
C SER A 68 33.07 -21.09 7.10
N ILE A 69 33.23 -19.80 7.44
CA ILE A 69 32.19 -18.99 8.10
C ILE A 69 31.10 -18.65 7.08
N GLU A 70 31.48 -18.21 5.88
CA GLU A 70 30.54 -18.01 4.78
C GLU A 70 29.82 -19.32 4.46
N GLY A 71 30.53 -20.44 4.35
CA GLY A 71 29.93 -21.76 4.12
C GLY A 71 29.00 -22.25 5.22
N ALA A 72 29.29 -22.01 6.51
CA ALA A 72 28.44 -22.43 7.62
C ALA A 72 27.25 -21.48 7.89
N ILE A 73 27.41 -20.18 7.64
CA ILE A 73 26.32 -19.19 7.66
C ILE A 73 25.39 -19.42 6.45
N LEU A 74 25.94 -19.66 5.26
CA LEU A 74 25.19 -20.00 4.04
C LEU A 74 24.55 -21.40 4.10
N ALA A 75 25.15 -22.37 4.79
CA ALA A 75 24.59 -23.72 4.91
C ALA A 75 23.46 -23.83 5.95
N LYS A 76 23.37 -22.91 6.92
CA LYS A 76 22.27 -22.85 7.90
C LYS A 76 21.18 -21.82 7.56
N SER A 77 21.42 -20.89 6.65
CA SER A 77 20.35 -20.13 6.01
C SER A 77 20.10 -20.69 4.62
N LYS A 78 19.19 -21.67 4.49
CA LYS A 78 18.48 -21.77 3.20
C LYS A 78 17.97 -20.35 2.93
N PRO A 79 18.32 -19.70 1.80
CA PRO A 79 17.76 -18.40 1.48
C PRO A 79 16.26 -18.60 1.57
N VAL A 80 15.60 -17.85 2.47
CA VAL A 80 14.16 -17.91 2.61
C VAL A 80 13.62 -17.65 1.21
N PRO A 81 12.94 -18.61 0.57
CA PRO A 81 12.46 -18.41 -0.79
C PRO A 81 11.56 -17.18 -0.74
N ASN A 82 11.95 -16.14 -1.46
CA ASN A 82 11.26 -14.87 -1.46
C ASN A 82 11.45 -14.28 -2.86
N ASN A 83 10.37 -14.23 -3.62
CA ASN A 83 10.36 -13.70 -4.98
C ASN A 83 10.07 -12.19 -5.02
N VAL A 84 10.04 -11.52 -3.87
CA VAL A 84 9.89 -10.07 -3.78
C VAL A 84 11.20 -9.42 -4.20
N ALA A 85 11.23 -8.85 -5.40
CA ALA A 85 12.37 -8.11 -5.91
C ALA A 85 12.71 -6.92 -4.99
N PRO A 86 13.99 -6.60 -4.77
CA PRO A 86 14.38 -5.35 -4.12
C PRO A 86 13.86 -4.17 -4.98
N GLN A 87 13.13 -3.24 -4.36
CA GLN A 87 12.63 -2.08 -5.09
C GLN A 87 13.77 -1.10 -5.40
N THR A 88 13.77 -0.58 -6.62
CA THR A 88 14.79 0.36 -7.13
C THR A 88 14.63 1.78 -6.55
N PHE A 89 13.45 2.13 -6.03
CA PHE A 89 13.17 3.47 -5.49
C PHE A 89 12.36 3.38 -4.19
N PRO A 90 12.67 4.21 -3.18
CA PRO A 90 11.87 4.28 -1.95
C PRO A 90 10.47 4.82 -2.24
N LEU A 91 9.47 4.34 -1.50
CA LEU A 91 8.14 4.96 -1.52
C LEU A 91 8.12 6.24 -0.70
N ILE A 92 7.68 7.32 -1.35
CA ILE A 92 7.48 8.62 -0.71
C ILE A 92 6.20 8.59 0.11
N GLY A 93 6.26 9.04 1.37
CA GLY A 93 5.09 9.34 2.17
C GLY A 93 4.29 8.15 2.69
N ARG A 94 4.82 6.92 2.59
CA ARG A 94 4.10 5.69 2.98
C ARG A 94 4.64 5.01 4.24
N GLN A 95 5.49 5.70 4.99
CA GLN A 95 6.20 5.11 6.14
C GLN A 95 5.25 4.74 7.27
N GLN A 96 4.16 5.48 7.46
CA GLN A 96 3.17 5.19 8.50
C GLN A 96 2.34 3.96 8.12
N GLU A 97 1.88 3.87 6.87
CA GLU A 97 1.09 2.74 6.38
C GLU A 97 1.92 1.45 6.40
N ILE A 98 3.20 1.51 6.02
CA ILE A 98 4.11 0.36 6.13
C ILE A 98 4.15 -0.11 7.59
N LYS A 99 4.38 0.78 8.55
CA LYS A 99 4.44 0.43 9.98
C LYS A 99 3.12 -0.16 10.49
N GLN A 100 1.99 0.47 10.16
CA GLN A 100 0.67 0.04 10.59
C GLN A 100 0.34 -1.34 10.03
N VAL A 101 0.49 -1.54 8.71
CA VAL A 101 0.21 -2.83 8.07
C VAL A 101 1.17 -3.91 8.57
N SER A 102 2.46 -3.61 8.73
CA SER A 102 3.42 -4.55 9.31
C SER A 102 3.02 -4.96 10.73
N THR A 103 2.53 -4.03 11.55
CA THR A 103 2.03 -4.32 12.90
C THR A 103 0.80 -5.21 12.84
N LEU A 104 -0.18 -4.90 11.98
CA LEU A 104 -1.39 -5.69 11.79
C LEU A 104 -1.04 -7.13 11.39
N LEU A 105 -0.17 -7.32 10.40
CA LEU A 105 0.23 -8.65 9.92
C LEU A 105 1.01 -9.45 10.98
N GLN A 106 1.54 -8.84 12.03
CA GLN A 106 2.15 -9.57 13.16
C GLN A 106 1.12 -10.05 14.18
N GLN A 107 -0.08 -9.46 14.24
CA GLN A 107 -1.13 -9.88 15.17
C GLN A 107 -1.70 -11.26 14.82
N THR A 108 -1.94 -12.13 15.79
CA THR A 108 -2.37 -13.52 15.54
C THR A 108 -3.77 -13.63 14.91
N ASP A 109 -4.65 -12.68 15.20
CA ASP A 109 -6.03 -12.59 14.69
C ASP A 109 -6.11 -12.04 13.25
N CYS A 110 -5.14 -11.24 12.82
CA CYS A 110 -5.09 -10.71 11.45
C CYS A 110 -4.48 -11.74 10.49
N ARG A 111 -5.34 -12.56 9.88
CA ARG A 111 -4.94 -13.58 8.88
C ARG A 111 -5.26 -13.22 7.44
N LEU A 112 -6.27 -12.37 7.22
CA LEU A 112 -6.59 -11.79 5.93
C LEU A 112 -6.60 -10.26 6.05
N LEU A 113 -5.70 -9.61 5.32
CA LEU A 113 -5.62 -8.16 5.24
C LEU A 113 -5.76 -7.72 3.78
N THR A 114 -6.78 -6.92 3.48
CA THR A 114 -6.97 -6.36 2.14
C THR A 114 -6.51 -4.90 2.12
N LEU A 115 -5.47 -4.62 1.35
CA LEU A 115 -5.08 -3.29 0.92
C LEU A 115 -6.07 -2.83 -0.16
N ILE A 116 -7.01 -1.98 0.24
CA ILE A 116 -8.08 -1.49 -0.64
C ILE A 116 -7.85 -0.03 -1.02
N GLY A 117 -8.19 0.35 -2.24
CA GLY A 117 -8.14 1.74 -2.68
C GLY A 117 -8.23 1.88 -4.19
N PRO A 118 -8.26 3.12 -4.70
CA PRO A 118 -8.44 3.37 -6.13
C PRO A 118 -7.26 2.86 -6.99
N GLY A 119 -7.48 2.79 -8.30
CA GLY A 119 -6.43 2.48 -9.26
C GLY A 119 -5.32 3.54 -9.23
N GLY A 120 -4.06 3.12 -9.41
CA GLY A 120 -2.92 4.04 -9.42
C GLY A 120 -2.47 4.59 -8.05
N VAL A 121 -3.16 4.25 -6.94
CA VAL A 121 -2.83 4.73 -5.58
C VAL A 121 -1.52 4.16 -5.00
N GLY A 122 -0.99 3.10 -5.63
CA GLY A 122 0.29 2.48 -5.25
C GLY A 122 0.20 1.22 -4.39
N LYS A 123 -0.95 0.51 -4.37
CA LYS A 123 -1.17 -0.71 -3.56
C LYS A 123 -0.09 -1.78 -3.77
N THR A 124 0.24 -2.09 -5.02
CA THR A 124 1.27 -3.07 -5.39
C THR A 124 2.65 -2.65 -4.90
N SER A 125 3.01 -1.37 -5.07
CA SER A 125 4.29 -0.87 -4.59
C SER A 125 4.36 -0.90 -3.06
N LEU A 126 3.26 -0.57 -2.38
CA LEU A 126 3.17 -0.60 -0.92
C LEU A 126 3.27 -2.03 -0.38
N SER A 127 2.56 -2.99 -0.97
CA SER A 127 2.59 -4.40 -0.55
C SER A 127 4.00 -4.99 -0.64
N LEU A 128 4.75 -4.64 -1.70
CA LEU A 128 6.14 -5.04 -1.86
C LEU A 128 7.09 -4.39 -0.83
N GLN A 129 6.88 -3.13 -0.46
CA GLN A 129 7.66 -2.48 0.62
C GLN A 129 7.36 -3.11 1.99
N ILE A 130 6.08 -3.42 2.27
CA ILE A 130 5.66 -4.16 3.46
C ILE A 130 6.33 -5.54 3.49
N ALA A 131 6.34 -6.25 2.36
CA ALA A 131 7.05 -7.53 2.21
C ALA A 131 8.53 -7.40 2.62
N ASN A 132 9.21 -6.36 2.15
CA ASN A 132 10.62 -6.12 2.50
C ASN A 132 10.79 -5.83 4.00
N ALA A 133 9.90 -5.05 4.61
CA ALA A 133 9.92 -4.73 6.03
C ALA A 133 9.65 -5.94 6.93
N LEU A 134 8.87 -6.92 6.45
CA LEU A 134 8.45 -8.10 7.22
C LEU A 134 9.36 -9.33 7.03
N ARG A 135 10.40 -9.26 6.20
CA ARG A 135 11.24 -10.43 5.85
C ARG A 135 11.78 -11.20 7.04
N SER A 136 12.16 -10.52 8.13
CA SER A 136 12.72 -11.15 9.33
C SER A 136 11.69 -11.81 10.24
N PHE A 137 10.39 -11.56 10.04
CA PHE A 137 9.32 -12.04 10.91
C PHE A 137 8.69 -13.36 10.44
N PHE A 138 8.89 -13.74 9.18
CA PHE A 138 8.28 -14.94 8.58
C PHE A 138 9.35 -15.93 8.13
N PRO A 139 9.60 -17.02 8.89
CA PRO A 139 10.69 -17.96 8.60
C PRO A 139 10.57 -18.66 7.24
N HIS A 140 9.34 -18.85 6.76
CA HIS A 140 9.06 -19.47 5.46
C HIS A 140 8.82 -18.45 4.33
N GLY A 141 9.06 -17.17 4.63
CA GLY A 141 9.12 -16.10 3.66
C GLY A 141 7.81 -15.40 3.40
N ILE A 142 7.90 -14.48 2.45
CA ILE A 142 6.79 -13.68 1.96
C ILE A 142 6.83 -13.82 0.44
N HIS A 143 5.71 -14.20 -0.15
CA HIS A 143 5.65 -14.56 -1.56
C HIS A 143 4.68 -13.65 -2.28
N PHE A 144 5.14 -12.98 -3.33
CA PHE A 144 4.32 -12.11 -4.16
C PHE A 144 3.73 -12.89 -5.33
N VAL A 145 2.40 -12.90 -5.43
CA VAL A 145 1.64 -13.65 -6.43
C VAL A 145 0.87 -12.64 -7.29
N PRO A 146 1.40 -12.27 -8.46
CA PRO A 146 0.67 -11.39 -9.38
C PRO A 146 -0.50 -12.17 -10.01
N LEU A 147 -1.72 -11.75 -9.73
CA LEU A 147 -2.93 -12.42 -10.25
C LEU A 147 -3.44 -11.79 -11.54
N GLN A 148 -2.79 -10.75 -12.07
CA GLN A 148 -3.24 -10.01 -13.25
C GLN A 148 -3.50 -10.89 -14.50
N ALA A 149 -2.78 -11.99 -14.67
CA ALA A 149 -2.94 -12.91 -15.81
C ALA A 149 -3.81 -14.13 -15.49
N VAL A 150 -4.45 -14.15 -14.31
CA VAL A 150 -5.26 -15.28 -13.84
C VAL A 150 -6.72 -14.99 -14.17
N GLU A 151 -7.31 -15.77 -15.06
CA GLU A 151 -8.68 -15.49 -15.54
C GLU A 151 -9.78 -16.12 -14.67
N SER A 152 -9.42 -17.07 -13.80
CA SER A 152 -10.38 -17.80 -12.95
C SER A 152 -9.85 -17.99 -11.54
N SER A 153 -10.75 -17.87 -10.56
CA SER A 153 -10.46 -18.12 -9.14
C SER A 153 -9.88 -19.51 -8.89
N THR A 154 -10.31 -20.53 -9.64
CA THR A 154 -9.79 -21.90 -9.54
C THR A 154 -8.31 -22.01 -9.91
N ALA A 155 -7.76 -21.07 -10.69
CA ALA A 155 -6.36 -21.03 -11.08
C ALA A 155 -5.45 -20.31 -10.07
N ILE A 156 -6.01 -19.68 -9.02
CA ILE A 156 -5.23 -19.02 -7.96
C ILE A 156 -4.26 -20.00 -7.30
N ALA A 157 -4.71 -21.21 -6.98
CA ALA A 157 -3.87 -22.22 -6.34
C ALA A 157 -2.63 -22.57 -7.18
N LEU A 158 -2.80 -22.70 -8.51
CA LEU A 158 -1.70 -22.96 -9.43
C LEU A 158 -0.74 -21.77 -9.56
N ALA A 159 -1.26 -20.55 -9.56
CA ALA A 159 -0.44 -19.34 -9.57
C ALA A 159 0.45 -19.27 -8.33
N ILE A 160 -0.10 -19.60 -7.15
CA ILE A 160 0.65 -19.68 -5.90
C ILE A 160 1.70 -20.79 -5.95
N LEU A 161 1.33 -22.01 -6.36
CA LEU A 161 2.27 -23.13 -6.48
C LEU A 161 3.45 -22.81 -7.40
N LYS A 162 3.19 -22.15 -8.53
CA LYS A 162 4.23 -21.70 -9.48
C LYS A 162 5.22 -20.74 -8.82
N VAL A 163 4.74 -19.79 -8.03
CA VAL A 163 5.59 -18.85 -7.28
C VAL A 163 6.41 -19.55 -6.20
N LEU A 164 5.78 -20.50 -5.49
CA LEU A 164 6.44 -21.32 -4.46
C LEU A 164 7.41 -22.36 -5.04
N GLN A 165 7.49 -22.48 -6.37
CA GLN A 165 8.27 -23.49 -7.10
C GLN A 165 7.93 -24.93 -6.68
N VAL A 166 6.65 -25.16 -6.38
CA VAL A 166 6.13 -26.48 -6.03
C VAL A 166 5.51 -27.11 -7.28
N PRO A 167 5.90 -28.33 -7.68
CA PRO A 167 5.29 -29.02 -8.81
C PRO A 167 3.78 -29.19 -8.58
N GLY A 168 2.96 -28.76 -9.54
CA GLY A 168 1.52 -28.98 -9.56
C GLY A 168 1.13 -29.77 -10.80
N ASN A 169 0.44 -30.90 -10.62
CA ASN A 169 0.19 -31.86 -11.70
C ASN A 169 -1.16 -31.64 -12.43
N SER A 170 -2.10 -30.86 -11.87
CA SER A 170 -3.43 -30.57 -12.47
C SER A 170 -4.15 -29.39 -11.77
N THR A 171 -5.19 -28.81 -12.39
CA THR A 171 -6.07 -27.78 -11.78
C THR A 171 -6.95 -28.34 -10.67
N THR A 172 -7.44 -29.58 -10.79
CA THR A 172 -8.33 -30.23 -9.81
C THR A 172 -7.61 -30.61 -8.52
N ASP A 173 -6.33 -30.95 -8.57
CA ASP A 173 -5.53 -31.27 -7.38
C ASP A 173 -4.72 -30.07 -6.85
N GLY A 174 -4.85 -28.91 -7.51
CA GLY A 174 -4.02 -27.74 -7.26
C GLY A 174 -4.17 -27.17 -5.84
N ILE A 175 -5.41 -27.09 -5.34
CA ILE A 175 -5.67 -26.56 -4.00
C ILE A 175 -5.20 -27.53 -2.91
N ASP A 176 -5.43 -28.83 -3.04
CA ASP A 176 -5.00 -29.81 -2.03
C ASP A 176 -3.47 -29.93 -1.97
N ASN A 177 -2.79 -29.91 -3.12
CA ASN A 177 -1.32 -29.86 -3.15
C ASN A 177 -0.78 -28.57 -2.51
N LEU A 178 -1.42 -27.43 -2.78
CA LEU A 178 -1.06 -26.18 -2.14
C LEU A 178 -1.24 -26.26 -0.62
N LEU A 179 -2.39 -26.74 -0.15
CA LEU A 179 -2.67 -26.86 1.27
C LEU A 179 -1.71 -27.80 1.98
N HIS A 180 -1.37 -28.93 1.36
CA HIS A 180 -0.36 -29.85 1.88
C HIS A 180 1.01 -29.16 2.00
N TYR A 181 1.39 -28.35 1.01
CA TYR A 181 2.62 -27.57 1.10
C TYR A 181 2.56 -26.49 2.18
N LEU A 182 1.44 -25.79 2.33
CA LEU A 182 1.26 -24.69 3.27
C LEU A 182 1.11 -25.17 4.72
N GLN A 183 0.81 -26.46 4.92
CA GLN A 183 0.63 -27.06 6.23
C GLN A 183 1.86 -26.77 7.13
N ASP A 184 1.58 -26.20 8.30
CA ASP A 184 2.54 -25.81 9.34
C ASP A 184 3.59 -24.74 8.97
N LYS A 185 3.48 -24.07 7.81
CA LYS A 185 4.44 -23.04 7.39
C LYS A 185 3.97 -21.61 7.75
N PRO A 186 4.60 -20.93 8.73
CA PRO A 186 4.41 -19.50 8.92
C PRO A 186 5.01 -18.69 7.76
N LEU A 187 4.15 -18.31 6.81
CA LEU A 187 4.47 -17.45 5.66
C LEU A 187 3.35 -16.45 5.37
N VAL A 188 3.68 -15.44 4.57
CA VAL A 188 2.71 -14.50 4.01
C VAL A 188 2.61 -14.69 2.50
N LEU A 189 1.38 -14.78 1.98
CA LEU A 189 1.12 -14.68 0.55
C LEU A 189 0.55 -13.31 0.23
N ILE A 190 1.17 -12.61 -0.72
CA ILE A 190 0.66 -11.35 -1.26
C ILE A 190 -0.06 -11.64 -2.56
N LEU A 191 -1.38 -11.48 -2.58
CA LEU A 191 -2.24 -11.70 -3.76
C LEU A 191 -2.51 -10.35 -4.42
N ASP A 192 -1.87 -10.08 -5.57
CA ASP A 192 -1.92 -8.75 -6.18
C ASP A 192 -2.93 -8.65 -7.34
N ASN A 193 -3.73 -7.57 -7.34
CA ASN A 193 -4.81 -7.26 -8.29
C ASN A 193 -6.00 -8.24 -8.24
N PHE A 194 -6.53 -8.50 -7.04
CA PHE A 194 -7.58 -9.52 -6.83
C PHE A 194 -8.97 -9.14 -7.37
N GLU A 195 -9.23 -7.88 -7.72
CA GLU A 195 -10.58 -7.38 -8.07
C GLU A 195 -11.33 -8.23 -9.12
N HIS A 196 -10.67 -8.69 -10.17
CA HIS A 196 -11.29 -9.50 -11.23
C HIS A 196 -11.66 -10.93 -10.79
N LEU A 197 -11.17 -11.38 -9.63
CA LEU A 197 -11.40 -12.71 -9.04
C LEU A 197 -12.32 -12.65 -7.82
N ALA A 198 -12.77 -11.47 -7.42
CA ALA A 198 -13.60 -11.26 -6.22
C ALA A 198 -14.96 -11.99 -6.27
N SER A 199 -15.42 -12.38 -7.46
CA SER A 199 -16.65 -13.18 -7.64
C SER A 199 -16.59 -14.56 -6.98
N ASN A 200 -15.39 -15.11 -6.73
CA ASN A 200 -15.23 -16.36 -6.01
C ASN A 200 -13.97 -16.34 -5.12
N VAL A 201 -14.22 -16.10 -3.83
CA VAL A 201 -13.22 -16.04 -2.76
C VAL A 201 -12.95 -17.40 -2.11
N GLU A 202 -13.58 -18.48 -2.55
CA GLU A 202 -13.45 -19.82 -1.95
C GLU A 202 -11.99 -20.27 -1.78
N PRO A 203 -11.08 -20.11 -2.77
CA PRO A 203 -9.69 -20.53 -2.61
C PRO A 203 -8.97 -19.80 -1.47
N VAL A 204 -9.29 -18.52 -1.26
CA VAL A 204 -8.74 -17.69 -0.18
C VAL A 204 -9.25 -18.20 1.17
N LEU A 205 -10.56 -18.44 1.29
CA LEU A 205 -11.17 -18.96 2.52
C LEU A 205 -10.66 -20.36 2.85
N THR A 206 -10.49 -21.21 1.86
CA THR A 206 -9.98 -22.58 2.04
C THR A 206 -8.52 -22.58 2.52
N ILE A 207 -7.67 -21.68 2.02
CA ILE A 207 -6.31 -21.48 2.56
C ILE A 207 -6.40 -21.00 4.02
N LEU A 208 -7.25 -20.04 4.33
CA LEU A 208 -7.40 -19.54 5.70
C LEU A 208 -7.87 -20.66 6.64
N HIS A 209 -8.83 -21.49 6.27
CA HIS A 209 -9.33 -22.55 7.14
C HIS A 209 -8.34 -23.71 7.31
N ARG A 210 -7.64 -24.12 6.25
CA ARG A 210 -6.81 -25.34 6.25
C ARG A 210 -5.31 -25.09 6.49
N ALA A 211 -4.84 -23.84 6.44
CA ALA A 211 -3.45 -23.48 6.70
C ALA A 211 -3.34 -22.39 7.80
N PRO A 212 -3.47 -22.73 9.10
CA PRO A 212 -3.62 -21.76 10.19
C PRO A 212 -2.43 -20.80 10.35
N ASN A 213 -1.22 -21.23 9.98
CA ASN A 213 -0.01 -20.42 10.09
C ASN A 213 0.21 -19.48 8.89
N VAL A 214 -0.62 -19.57 7.85
CA VAL A 214 -0.55 -18.71 6.67
C VAL A 214 -1.36 -17.44 6.89
N LYS A 215 -0.77 -16.32 6.46
CA LYS A 215 -1.41 -15.01 6.36
C LYS A 215 -1.51 -14.58 4.91
N LEU A 216 -2.59 -13.89 4.58
CA LEU A 216 -2.88 -13.39 3.25
C LEU A 216 -2.94 -11.86 3.29
N MET A 217 -2.14 -11.23 2.43
CA MET A 217 -2.26 -9.79 2.13
C MET A 217 -2.76 -9.65 0.70
N VAL A 218 -3.94 -9.07 0.51
CA VAL A 218 -4.57 -8.93 -0.80
C VAL A 218 -4.50 -7.47 -1.24
N THR A 219 -4.14 -7.20 -2.49
CA THR A 219 -4.35 -5.87 -3.09
C THR A 219 -5.56 -5.92 -3.99
N SER A 220 -6.51 -5.02 -3.77
CA SER A 220 -7.77 -4.98 -4.53
C SER A 220 -8.31 -3.57 -4.66
N ARG A 221 -9.16 -3.33 -5.67
CA ARG A 221 -9.96 -2.10 -5.79
C ARG A 221 -11.30 -2.21 -5.07
N GLU A 222 -11.78 -3.42 -4.87
CA GLU A 222 -13.02 -3.71 -4.15
C GLU A 222 -12.79 -4.67 -2.99
N ARG A 223 -13.68 -4.61 -2.00
CA ARG A 223 -13.66 -5.51 -0.84
C ARG A 223 -13.90 -6.95 -1.29
N LEU A 224 -13.27 -7.91 -0.61
CA LEU A 224 -13.58 -9.33 -0.83
C LEU A 224 -14.93 -9.70 -0.21
N ASN A 225 -15.41 -8.91 0.76
CA ASN A 225 -16.71 -9.04 1.40
C ASN A 225 -16.86 -10.38 2.15
N VAL A 226 -15.83 -10.74 2.92
CA VAL A 226 -15.80 -11.93 3.79
C VAL A 226 -15.61 -11.53 5.25
N ARG A 227 -16.03 -12.38 6.19
CA ARG A 227 -16.02 -12.04 7.62
C ARG A 227 -14.62 -11.92 8.21
N GLU A 228 -13.70 -12.72 7.69
CA GLU A 228 -12.30 -12.79 8.11
C GLU A 228 -11.47 -11.62 7.56
N GLU A 229 -12.03 -10.81 6.64
CA GLU A 229 -11.34 -9.70 5.99
C GLU A 229 -11.14 -8.53 6.94
N ARG A 230 -9.88 -8.15 7.15
CA ARG A 230 -9.51 -6.85 7.71
C ARG A 230 -9.14 -5.90 6.59
N LEU A 231 -9.78 -4.74 6.56
CA LEU A 231 -9.52 -3.73 5.54
C LEU A 231 -8.44 -2.76 6.00
N PHE A 232 -7.56 -2.38 5.07
CA PHE A 232 -6.66 -1.25 5.21
C PHE A 232 -6.85 -0.35 3.98
N VAL A 233 -7.55 0.77 4.18
CA VAL A 233 -7.87 1.71 3.11
C VAL A 233 -6.66 2.58 2.80
N ILE A 234 -6.29 2.64 1.53
CA ILE A 234 -5.16 3.42 1.04
C ILE A 234 -5.72 4.63 0.28
N HIS A 235 -5.53 5.80 0.87
CA HIS A 235 -5.88 7.08 0.26
C HIS A 235 -4.73 7.61 -0.60
N GLY A 236 -5.00 8.67 -1.36
CA GLY A 236 -3.96 9.45 -2.05
C GLY A 236 -2.90 9.99 -1.07
N LEU A 237 -1.77 10.44 -1.60
CA LEU A 237 -0.75 11.10 -0.79
C LEU A 237 -1.29 12.42 -0.22
N GLY A 238 -0.83 12.80 0.98
CA GLY A 238 -1.23 14.05 1.62
C GLY A 238 -1.03 15.26 0.69
N VAL A 239 -2.10 16.03 0.50
CA VAL A 239 -2.16 17.24 -0.33
C VAL A 239 -2.51 18.44 0.56
N PRO A 240 -1.91 19.63 0.35
CA PRO A 240 -2.30 20.83 1.09
C PRO A 240 -3.78 21.14 0.89
N ASN A 241 -4.50 21.42 1.97
CA ASN A 241 -5.84 22.01 1.89
C ASN A 241 -5.74 23.53 1.56
N HIS A 242 -6.88 24.22 1.47
CA HIS A 242 -6.93 25.64 1.12
C HIS A 242 -6.14 26.52 2.12
N ASP A 243 -6.26 26.24 3.41
CA ASP A 243 -5.59 26.98 4.47
C ASP A 243 -4.08 26.75 4.46
N ASP A 244 -3.65 25.50 4.26
CA ASP A 244 -2.25 25.12 4.13
C ASP A 244 -1.63 25.77 2.90
N ALA A 245 -2.34 25.76 1.76
CA ALA A 245 -1.88 26.41 0.53
C ALA A 245 -1.69 27.92 0.73
N THR A 246 -2.62 28.57 1.44
CA THR A 246 -2.56 30.00 1.75
C THR A 246 -1.38 30.32 2.67
N LYS A 247 -1.15 29.50 3.70
CA LYS A 247 0.02 29.62 4.59
C LYS A 247 1.33 29.45 3.82
N LEU A 248 1.43 28.43 2.97
CA LEU A 248 2.62 28.16 2.16
C LEU A 248 2.93 29.28 1.16
N GLN A 249 1.92 30.02 0.70
CA GLN A 249 2.10 31.19 -0.16
C GLN A 249 2.60 32.42 0.61
N HIS A 250 2.02 32.69 1.78
CA HIS A 250 2.41 33.85 2.59
C HIS A 250 3.78 33.67 3.25
N GLN A 251 4.12 32.45 3.63
CA GLN A 251 5.39 32.07 4.24
C GLN A 251 5.94 30.85 3.52
N PHE A 252 6.64 31.09 2.41
CA PHE A 252 7.26 30.02 1.65
C PHE A 252 8.39 29.39 2.45
N ASP A 253 8.09 28.26 3.08
CA ASP A 253 9.06 27.42 3.79
C ASP A 253 9.19 26.07 3.09
N VAL A 254 10.40 25.77 2.62
CA VAL A 254 10.74 24.49 2.00
C VAL A 254 10.62 23.33 3.00
N GLY A 255 10.77 23.61 4.30
CA GLY A 255 10.52 22.65 5.38
C GLY A 255 9.08 22.17 5.38
N ALA A 256 8.11 23.09 5.41
CA ALA A 256 6.67 22.78 5.39
C ALA A 256 6.22 22.00 4.14
N LEU A 257 6.88 22.19 2.99
CA LEU A 257 6.58 21.39 1.78
C LEU A 257 6.85 19.89 1.98
N ARG A 258 7.73 19.52 2.93
CA ARG A 258 8.03 18.11 3.22
C ARG A 258 6.89 17.40 3.95
N ASP A 259 5.95 18.12 4.54
CA ASP A 259 4.80 17.48 5.19
C ASP A 259 3.81 16.91 4.15
N PHE A 260 3.88 17.39 2.92
CA PHE A 260 2.99 16.98 1.82
C PHE A 260 3.70 16.06 0.83
N SER A 261 3.44 14.76 0.99
CA SER A 261 4.07 13.71 0.18
C SER A 261 3.72 13.79 -1.31
N SER A 262 2.57 14.37 -1.66
CA SER A 262 2.19 14.63 -3.05
C SER A 262 3.13 15.63 -3.73
N LEU A 263 3.49 16.73 -3.04
CA LEU A 263 4.42 17.75 -3.54
C LEU A 263 5.84 17.19 -3.66
N GLN A 264 6.27 16.36 -2.71
CA GLN A 264 7.54 15.66 -2.79
C GLN A 264 7.60 14.76 -4.03
N LEU A 265 6.57 13.95 -4.26
CA LEU A 265 6.51 13.07 -5.43
C LEU A 265 6.48 13.85 -6.74
N PHE A 266 5.69 14.93 -6.82
CA PHE A 266 5.67 15.78 -8.01
C PHE A 266 7.06 16.34 -8.30
N THR A 267 7.74 16.87 -7.28
CA THR A 267 9.09 17.43 -7.41
C THR A 267 10.09 16.37 -7.88
N GLU A 268 10.10 15.18 -7.27
CA GLU A 268 11.01 14.10 -7.68
C GLU A 268 10.78 13.69 -9.15
N ARG A 269 9.51 13.56 -9.57
CA ARG A 269 9.18 13.18 -10.95
C ARG A 269 9.47 14.30 -11.94
N ALA A 270 9.20 15.53 -11.55
CA ALA A 270 9.49 16.70 -12.35
C ALA A 270 11.00 16.86 -12.60
N GLN A 271 11.84 16.64 -11.59
CA GLN A 271 13.30 16.71 -11.72
C GLN A 271 13.89 15.67 -12.67
N ARG A 272 13.21 14.53 -12.90
CA ARG A 272 13.62 13.56 -13.92
C ARG A 272 13.43 14.08 -15.34
N VAL A 273 12.52 15.02 -15.54
CA VAL A 273 12.19 15.62 -16.84
C VAL A 273 12.89 16.98 -17.02
N GLN A 274 12.91 17.79 -15.96
CA GLN A 274 13.55 19.10 -15.87
C GLN A 274 14.42 19.16 -14.60
N PRO A 275 15.72 18.82 -14.69
CA PRO A 275 16.61 18.70 -13.52
C PRO A 275 16.70 19.93 -12.61
N ASN A 276 16.45 21.12 -13.16
CA ASN A 276 16.53 22.38 -12.42
C ASN A 276 15.18 22.83 -11.85
N LEU A 277 14.09 22.08 -12.05
CA LEU A 277 12.80 22.46 -11.50
C LEU A 277 12.84 22.34 -9.97
N MET A 278 12.50 23.45 -9.33
CA MET A 278 12.27 23.55 -7.89
C MET A 278 10.89 24.16 -7.67
N LEU A 279 10.23 23.76 -6.58
CA LEU A 279 9.04 24.46 -6.14
C LEU A 279 9.45 25.88 -5.71
N SER A 280 8.69 26.86 -6.20
CA SER A 280 8.85 28.27 -5.90
C SER A 280 7.48 28.89 -5.64
N PRO A 281 7.40 30.08 -5.04
CA PRO A 281 6.13 30.78 -4.87
C PRO A 281 5.33 30.92 -6.17
N ASP A 282 6.01 31.08 -7.30
CA ASP A 282 5.38 31.29 -8.61
C ASP A 282 4.67 30.05 -9.17
N ASN A 283 5.16 28.84 -8.86
CA ASN A 283 4.61 27.59 -9.42
C ASN A 283 3.86 26.75 -8.38
N LEU A 284 4.03 27.04 -7.09
CA LEU A 284 3.49 26.23 -6.01
C LEU A 284 1.96 26.09 -6.10
N GLN A 285 1.26 27.19 -6.38
CA GLN A 285 -0.20 27.17 -6.45
C GLN A 285 -0.72 26.20 -7.51
N ASP A 286 -0.09 26.19 -8.69
CA ASP A 286 -0.47 25.30 -9.78
C ASP A 286 -0.14 23.84 -9.45
N VAL A 287 1.00 23.59 -8.80
CA VAL A 287 1.36 22.23 -8.35
C VAL A 287 0.37 21.71 -7.30
N VAL A 288 -0.02 22.55 -6.34
CA VAL A 288 -1.05 22.21 -5.34
C VAL A 288 -2.36 21.88 -6.05
N ARG A 289 -2.81 22.71 -6.98
CA ARG A 289 -4.04 22.47 -7.75
C ARG A 289 -3.97 21.18 -8.57
N ILE A 290 -2.85 20.90 -9.22
CA ILE A 290 -2.65 19.62 -9.93
C ILE A 290 -2.77 18.45 -8.95
N CYS A 291 -2.09 18.52 -7.80
CA CYS A 291 -2.12 17.47 -6.78
C CYS A 291 -3.53 17.26 -6.21
N GLN A 292 -4.30 18.34 -6.03
CA GLN A 292 -5.70 18.29 -5.60
C GLN A 292 -6.60 17.66 -6.67
N LEU A 293 -6.48 18.06 -7.94
CA LEU A 293 -7.26 17.49 -9.05
C LEU A 293 -7.05 15.97 -9.20
N VAL A 294 -5.81 15.51 -9.03
CA VAL A 294 -5.50 14.07 -9.04
C VAL A 294 -5.70 13.41 -7.66
N ALA A 295 -6.23 14.15 -6.68
CA ALA A 295 -6.35 13.82 -5.25
C ALA A 295 -5.18 13.03 -4.66
N GLY A 296 -3.96 13.49 -4.94
CA GLY A 296 -2.75 12.87 -4.43
C GLY A 296 -2.46 11.47 -4.99
N ILE A 297 -3.18 10.98 -6.01
CA ILE A 297 -2.94 9.67 -6.61
C ILE A 297 -1.54 9.67 -7.26
N PRO A 298 -0.59 8.83 -6.80
CA PRO A 298 0.79 8.83 -7.29
C PRO A 298 0.93 8.72 -8.80
N LEU A 299 0.13 7.86 -9.45
CA LEU A 299 0.14 7.72 -10.89
C LEU A 299 -0.29 9.01 -11.61
N GLY A 300 -1.34 9.68 -11.13
CA GLY A 300 -1.80 10.94 -11.71
C GLY A 300 -0.73 12.04 -11.60
N ILE A 301 -0.04 12.10 -10.46
CA ILE A 301 1.10 13.01 -10.22
C ILE A 301 2.24 12.71 -11.20
N GLU A 302 2.60 11.44 -11.39
CA GLU A 302 3.67 11.02 -12.30
C GLU A 302 3.34 11.34 -13.76
N LEU A 303 2.11 11.09 -14.20
CA LEU A 303 1.64 11.42 -15.54
C LEU A 303 1.65 12.94 -15.77
N ALA A 304 1.18 13.73 -14.80
CA ALA A 304 1.20 15.20 -14.88
C ALA A 304 2.63 15.75 -14.96
N ALA A 305 3.54 15.31 -14.08
CA ALA A 305 4.93 15.73 -14.09
C ALA A 305 5.64 15.38 -15.41
N GLY A 306 5.23 14.30 -16.08
CA GLY A 306 5.73 13.90 -17.40
C GLY A 306 5.50 14.94 -18.52
N TRP A 307 4.56 15.87 -18.35
CA TRP A 307 4.23 16.91 -19.34
C TRP A 307 5.07 18.19 -19.23
N LEU A 308 5.86 18.33 -18.16
CA LEU A 308 6.72 19.50 -17.93
C LEU A 308 7.78 19.70 -19.02
N ARG A 309 8.03 18.69 -19.86
CA ARG A 309 8.90 18.84 -21.04
C ARG A 309 8.35 19.80 -22.12
N VAL A 310 7.04 20.07 -22.11
CA VAL A 310 6.37 20.93 -23.12
C VAL A 310 5.56 22.05 -22.48
N LEU A 311 4.98 21.83 -21.31
CA LEU A 311 4.02 22.73 -20.68
C LEU A 311 4.48 23.23 -19.31
N THR A 312 4.00 24.40 -18.90
CA THR A 312 4.13 24.91 -17.53
C THR A 312 3.14 24.24 -16.57
N CYS A 313 3.35 24.36 -15.26
CA CYS A 313 2.40 23.82 -14.27
C CYS A 313 0.98 24.38 -14.47
N GLY A 314 0.83 25.69 -14.67
CA GLY A 314 -0.49 26.29 -14.94
C GLY A 314 -1.16 25.74 -16.21
N GLN A 315 -0.40 25.54 -17.29
CA GLN A 315 -0.93 24.93 -18.52
C GLN A 315 -1.33 23.46 -18.31
N ILE A 316 -0.55 22.70 -17.54
CA ILE A 316 -0.88 21.31 -17.19
C ILE A 316 -2.19 21.27 -16.40
N TYR A 317 -2.35 22.15 -15.41
CA TYR A 317 -3.60 22.29 -14.66
C TYR A 317 -4.79 22.56 -15.59
N GLU A 318 -4.67 23.53 -16.50
CA GLU A 318 -5.73 23.87 -17.45
C GLU A 318 -6.09 22.68 -18.36
N GLU A 319 -5.10 21.94 -18.86
CA GLU A 319 -5.34 20.78 -19.72
C GLU A 319 -6.04 19.64 -18.97
N ILE A 320 -5.67 19.38 -17.71
CA ILE A 320 -6.37 18.38 -16.87
C ILE A 320 -7.83 18.79 -16.65
N CYS A 321 -8.10 20.07 -16.38
CA CYS A 321 -9.46 20.59 -16.22
C CYS A 321 -10.32 20.46 -17.49
N ARG A 322 -9.69 20.57 -18.68
CA ARG A 322 -10.38 20.43 -19.96
C ARG A 322 -10.68 18.97 -20.28
N ASN A 323 -9.69 18.09 -20.10
CA ASN A 323 -9.83 16.69 -20.46
C ASN A 323 -8.84 15.79 -19.70
N ILE A 324 -9.37 14.88 -18.87
CA ILE A 324 -8.59 13.85 -18.16
C ILE A 324 -7.74 12.95 -19.07
N SER A 325 -8.13 12.76 -20.35
CA SER A 325 -7.34 11.99 -21.33
C SER A 325 -5.94 12.57 -21.57
N PHE A 326 -5.76 13.84 -21.22
CA PHE A 326 -4.47 14.51 -21.24
C PHE A 326 -3.43 13.80 -20.35
N LEU A 327 -3.85 13.24 -19.21
CA LEU A 327 -2.98 12.47 -18.31
C LEU A 327 -2.65 11.12 -18.92
N SER A 328 -1.73 11.13 -19.88
CA SER A 328 -1.21 9.97 -20.59
C SER A 328 0.30 10.04 -20.73
N SER A 329 0.94 8.89 -20.88
CA SER A 329 2.38 8.74 -20.98
C SER A 329 2.77 7.89 -22.19
N PRO A 330 3.75 8.34 -23.01
CA PRO A 330 4.31 7.56 -24.09
C PRO A 330 5.36 6.53 -23.62
N LEU A 331 5.61 6.41 -22.31
CA LEU A 331 6.60 5.50 -21.75
C LEU A 331 6.28 4.04 -22.09
N ARG A 332 7.26 3.33 -22.64
CA ARG A 332 7.10 1.96 -23.15
C ARG A 332 7.24 0.90 -22.04
N ASP A 333 7.95 1.24 -20.97
CA ASP A 333 8.19 0.43 -19.79
C ASP A 333 7.02 0.48 -18.78
N MET A 334 5.99 1.29 -19.06
CA MET A 334 4.77 1.34 -18.25
C MET A 334 3.72 0.35 -18.80
N PRO A 335 3.07 -0.45 -17.93
CA PRO A 335 1.96 -1.31 -18.32
C PRO A 335 0.84 -0.51 -18.98
N GLU A 336 0.20 -1.05 -20.03
CA GLU A 336 -0.83 -0.34 -20.81
C GLU A 336 -1.92 0.28 -19.94
N ARG A 337 -2.39 -0.47 -18.94
CA ARG A 337 -3.41 -0.02 -17.97
C ARG A 337 -3.00 1.17 -17.10
N HIS A 338 -1.70 1.49 -16.99
CA HIS A 338 -1.19 2.64 -16.25
C HIS A 338 -0.71 3.76 -17.17
N ARG A 339 -0.74 3.57 -18.50
CA ARG A 339 -0.26 4.60 -19.46
C ARG A 339 -1.14 5.84 -19.48
N SER A 340 -2.40 5.77 -19.04
CA SER A 340 -3.24 6.94 -18.88
C SER A 340 -4.19 6.81 -17.69
N MET A 341 -4.65 7.95 -17.18
CA MET A 341 -5.72 7.94 -16.17
C MET A 341 -7.02 7.37 -16.73
N ASP A 342 -7.34 7.61 -18.01
CA ASP A 342 -8.50 6.98 -18.65
C ASP A 342 -8.45 5.46 -18.60
N ALA A 343 -7.30 4.85 -18.88
CA ALA A 343 -7.17 3.40 -18.83
C ALA A 343 -7.41 2.86 -17.41
N VAL A 344 -6.95 3.59 -16.39
CA VAL A 344 -7.15 3.23 -14.99
C VAL A 344 -8.61 3.34 -14.58
N LEU A 345 -9.25 4.45 -14.93
CA LEU A 345 -10.65 4.75 -14.60
C LEU A 345 -11.60 3.82 -15.36
N ALA A 346 -11.33 3.55 -16.64
CA ALA A 346 -12.10 2.61 -17.44
C ALA A 346 -12.09 1.19 -16.84
N GLN A 347 -10.97 0.74 -16.30
CA GLN A 347 -10.91 -0.56 -15.63
C GLN A 347 -11.74 -0.57 -14.34
N SER A 348 -11.69 0.50 -13.54
CA SER A 348 -12.57 0.61 -12.36
C SER A 348 -14.05 0.69 -12.77
N TRP A 349 -14.37 1.36 -13.88
CA TRP A 349 -15.72 1.47 -14.43
C TRP A 349 -16.29 0.13 -14.88
N GLN A 350 -15.46 -0.76 -15.43
CA GLN A 350 -15.86 -2.10 -15.85
C GLN A 350 -16.25 -3.02 -14.68
N LEU A 351 -15.83 -2.71 -13.45
CA LEU A 351 -16.24 -3.45 -12.24
C LEU A 351 -17.66 -3.07 -11.78
N LEU A 352 -18.23 -2.01 -12.35
CA LEU A 352 -19.58 -1.55 -12.01
C LEU A 352 -20.63 -2.26 -12.85
N THR A 353 -21.72 -2.64 -12.20
CA THR A 353 -22.97 -3.06 -12.85
C THR A 353 -23.59 -1.89 -13.62
N ALA A 354 -24.49 -2.18 -14.57
CA ALA A 354 -25.17 -1.14 -15.34
C ALA A 354 -25.90 -0.11 -14.45
N THR A 355 -26.52 -0.58 -13.34
CA THR A 355 -27.18 0.31 -12.36
C THR A 355 -26.16 1.19 -11.65
N GLU A 356 -25.06 0.64 -11.17
CA GLU A 356 -23.99 1.41 -10.51
C GLU A 356 -23.35 2.44 -11.45
N GLN A 357 -23.16 2.10 -12.73
CA GLN A 357 -22.66 3.04 -13.74
C GLN A 357 -23.63 4.21 -13.96
N GLN A 358 -24.93 3.94 -14.01
CA GLN A 358 -25.95 4.98 -14.11
C GLN A 358 -25.94 5.90 -12.88
N VAL A 359 -25.82 5.32 -11.68
CA VAL A 359 -25.70 6.10 -10.45
C VAL A 359 -24.46 6.98 -10.46
N MET A 360 -23.30 6.43 -10.84
CA MET A 360 -22.06 7.21 -10.93
C MET A 360 -22.16 8.38 -11.91
N ARG A 361 -22.84 8.18 -13.04
CA ARG A 361 -23.18 9.27 -13.96
C ARG A 361 -24.00 10.34 -13.27
N HIS A 362 -25.07 9.98 -12.58
CA HIS A 362 -25.91 10.97 -11.90
C HIS A 362 -25.16 11.72 -10.78
N LEU A 363 -24.31 11.01 -10.03
CA LEU A 363 -23.49 11.61 -8.97
C LEU A 363 -22.43 12.57 -9.52
N SER A 364 -22.11 12.53 -10.83
CA SER A 364 -21.14 13.44 -11.41
C SER A 364 -21.59 14.91 -11.43
N VAL A 365 -22.86 15.19 -11.09
CA VAL A 365 -23.39 16.55 -10.94
C VAL A 365 -22.82 17.25 -9.72
N PHE A 366 -22.45 16.50 -8.67
CA PHE A 366 -21.85 17.05 -7.45
C PHE A 366 -20.42 17.46 -7.73
N ARG A 367 -20.05 18.67 -7.31
CA ARG A 367 -18.71 19.19 -7.58
C ARG A 367 -17.70 18.93 -6.46
N GLY A 368 -18.16 18.79 -5.23
CA GLY A 368 -17.37 18.32 -4.10
C GLY A 368 -17.99 17.14 -3.37
N GLY A 369 -17.89 17.14 -2.04
CA GLY A 369 -18.57 16.16 -1.21
C GLY A 369 -20.09 16.25 -1.37
N PHE A 370 -20.84 15.25 -0.94
CA PHE A 370 -22.30 15.32 -0.86
C PHE A 370 -22.84 14.46 0.28
N ARG A 371 -23.91 14.91 0.92
CA ARG A 371 -24.64 14.11 1.90
C ARG A 371 -25.58 13.10 1.25
N ARG A 372 -25.93 12.07 2.03
CA ARG A 372 -26.90 11.05 1.64
C ARG A 372 -28.22 11.64 1.12
N ASP A 373 -28.79 12.60 1.85
CA ASP A 373 -30.11 13.16 1.54
C ASP A 373 -30.10 13.89 0.18
N ALA A 374 -28.99 14.57 -0.14
CA ALA A 374 -28.79 15.21 -1.43
C ALA A 374 -28.70 14.17 -2.56
N ALA A 375 -27.94 13.09 -2.37
CA ALA A 375 -27.86 12.01 -3.34
C ALA A 375 -29.23 11.37 -3.60
N GLU A 376 -29.99 11.03 -2.55
CA GLU A 376 -31.31 10.42 -2.68
C GLU A 376 -32.29 11.34 -3.43
N GLN A 377 -32.31 12.64 -3.13
CA GLN A 377 -33.26 13.57 -3.78
C GLN A 377 -32.87 13.95 -5.21
N ILE A 378 -31.59 14.18 -5.49
CA ILE A 378 -31.13 14.65 -6.81
C ILE A 378 -31.04 13.48 -7.80
N THR A 379 -30.51 12.34 -7.33
CA THR A 379 -30.13 11.21 -8.21
C THR A 379 -31.08 10.03 -8.10
N THR A 380 -32.00 10.02 -7.12
CA THR A 380 -32.98 8.93 -6.85
C THR A 380 -32.33 7.57 -6.59
N VAL A 381 -31.13 7.60 -5.99
CA VAL A 381 -30.27 6.43 -5.79
C VAL A 381 -30.57 5.77 -4.45
N PRO A 382 -30.72 4.44 -4.40
CA PRO A 382 -30.91 3.75 -3.13
C PRO A 382 -29.59 3.60 -2.37
N LEU A 383 -29.66 3.64 -1.03
CA LEU A 383 -28.50 3.58 -0.13
C LEU A 383 -27.57 2.39 -0.39
N HIS A 384 -28.11 1.22 -0.74
CA HIS A 384 -27.31 0.02 -1.00
C HIS A 384 -26.37 0.20 -2.20
N THR A 385 -26.74 1.02 -3.19
CA THR A 385 -25.87 1.32 -4.33
C THR A 385 -24.73 2.26 -3.92
N LEU A 386 -24.99 3.24 -3.04
CA LEU A 386 -23.92 4.08 -2.48
C LEU A 386 -22.91 3.24 -1.69
N LEU A 387 -23.39 2.30 -0.87
CA LEU A 387 -22.51 1.36 -0.15
C LEU A 387 -21.66 0.54 -1.12
N SER A 388 -22.26 -0.02 -2.18
CA SER A 388 -21.51 -0.79 -3.18
C SER A 388 -20.43 0.06 -3.88
N LEU A 389 -20.71 1.33 -4.17
CA LEU A 389 -19.74 2.25 -4.75
C LEU A 389 -18.58 2.58 -3.79
N VAL A 390 -18.86 2.69 -2.48
CA VAL A 390 -17.81 2.80 -1.46
C VAL A 390 -16.97 1.53 -1.38
N ASP A 391 -17.63 0.36 -1.39
CA ASP A 391 -16.95 -0.94 -1.34
C ASP A 391 -16.05 -1.19 -2.56
N LYS A 392 -16.33 -0.53 -3.70
CA LYS A 392 -15.53 -0.55 -4.93
C LYS A 392 -14.55 0.62 -5.07
N SER A 393 -14.34 1.39 -4.00
CA SER A 393 -13.47 2.58 -3.97
C SER A 393 -13.82 3.67 -5.01
N MET A 394 -15.08 3.73 -5.45
CA MET A 394 -15.58 4.79 -6.34
C MET A 394 -16.02 6.03 -5.57
N LEU A 395 -16.47 5.83 -4.33
CA LEU A 395 -16.78 6.89 -3.37
C LEU A 395 -15.93 6.73 -2.12
N GLN A 396 -15.59 7.83 -1.48
CA GLN A 396 -15.00 7.87 -0.14
C GLN A 396 -16.03 8.41 0.84
N VAL A 397 -15.95 8.00 2.10
CA VAL A 397 -16.81 8.53 3.18
C VAL A 397 -15.89 9.20 4.18
N GLU A 398 -16.11 10.48 4.41
CA GLU A 398 -15.40 11.24 5.43
C GLU A 398 -15.93 10.92 6.84
N GLU A 399 -15.16 11.28 7.87
CA GLU A 399 -15.60 11.16 9.27
C GLU A 399 -16.88 11.96 9.55
N SER A 400 -17.10 13.04 8.79
CA SER A 400 -18.32 13.87 8.81
C SER A 400 -19.57 13.13 8.29
N GLY A 401 -19.39 11.96 7.68
CA GLY A 401 -20.45 11.19 7.02
C GLY A 401 -20.78 11.69 5.60
N GLN A 402 -20.01 12.63 5.06
CA GLN A 402 -20.14 13.07 3.67
C GLN A 402 -19.50 12.06 2.73
N PHE A 403 -20.15 11.83 1.59
CA PHE A 403 -19.57 11.08 0.49
C PHE A 403 -18.71 12.01 -0.35
N GLN A 404 -17.56 11.54 -0.83
CA GLN A 404 -16.73 12.26 -1.77
C GLN A 404 -16.54 11.44 -3.03
N LEU A 405 -16.76 12.10 -4.16
CA LEU A 405 -16.42 11.59 -5.48
C LEU A 405 -15.13 12.26 -5.95
N HIS A 406 -14.16 11.45 -6.37
CA HIS A 406 -12.90 11.96 -6.90
C HIS A 406 -13.13 12.78 -8.18
N ASP A 407 -12.47 13.92 -8.31
CA ASP A 407 -12.64 14.83 -9.46
C ASP A 407 -12.42 14.17 -10.82
N LEU A 408 -11.41 13.30 -10.96
CA LEU A 408 -11.16 12.59 -12.23
C LEU A 408 -12.25 11.56 -12.52
N LEU A 409 -12.77 10.86 -11.49
CA LEU A 409 -13.91 9.96 -11.65
C LEU A 409 -15.19 10.73 -12.00
N ARG A 410 -15.40 11.91 -11.39
CA ARG A 410 -16.52 12.81 -11.72
C ARG A 410 -16.44 13.24 -13.17
N GLN A 411 -15.29 13.73 -13.62
CA GLN A 411 -15.08 14.15 -15.01
C GLN A 411 -15.31 12.98 -15.98
N PHE A 412 -14.71 11.81 -15.71
CA PHE A 412 -14.93 10.60 -16.49
C PHE A 412 -16.40 10.20 -16.59
N ALA A 413 -17.12 10.15 -15.46
CA ALA A 413 -18.53 9.80 -15.42
C ALA A 413 -19.38 10.83 -16.19
N SER A 414 -19.08 12.12 -16.04
CA SER A 414 -19.81 13.20 -16.70
C SER A 414 -19.70 13.17 -18.23
N GLN A 415 -18.58 12.71 -18.77
CA GLN A 415 -18.39 12.55 -20.23
C GLN A 415 -19.28 11.44 -20.82
N THR A 416 -19.77 10.52 -19.99
CA THR A 416 -20.65 9.42 -20.40
C THR A 416 -22.14 9.74 -20.28
N LEU A 417 -22.51 10.92 -19.78
CA LEU A 417 -23.88 11.40 -19.69
C LEU A 417 -24.36 11.97 -21.03
N ALA A 418 -25.62 11.70 -21.37
CA ALA A 418 -26.28 12.39 -22.47
C ALA A 418 -26.54 13.87 -22.10
N ALA A 419 -26.53 14.75 -23.10
CA ALA A 419 -26.63 16.20 -22.88
C ALA A 419 -27.95 16.63 -22.22
N ASP A 420 -29.04 15.95 -22.55
CA ASP A 420 -30.37 16.14 -21.98
C ASP A 420 -30.46 15.65 -20.51
N GLU A 421 -29.89 14.48 -20.21
CA GLU A 421 -29.80 13.96 -18.84
C GLU A 421 -29.00 14.89 -17.93
N SER A 422 -27.87 15.40 -18.42
CA SER A 422 -27.02 16.37 -17.70
C SER A 422 -27.79 17.63 -17.32
N LEU A 423 -28.57 18.20 -18.25
CA LEU A 423 -29.39 19.39 -18.00
C LEU A 423 -30.46 19.14 -16.92
N ILE A 424 -31.10 17.97 -16.94
CA ILE A 424 -32.13 17.59 -15.95
C ILE A 424 -31.51 17.48 -14.56
N LEU A 425 -30.36 16.83 -14.44
CA LEU A 425 -29.64 16.69 -13.17
C LEU A 425 -29.18 18.03 -12.61
N GLN A 426 -28.62 18.90 -13.46
CA GLN A 426 -28.23 20.25 -13.06
C GLN A 426 -29.42 21.07 -12.54
N LYS A 427 -30.59 20.96 -13.17
CA LYS A 427 -31.82 21.61 -12.67
C LYS A 427 -32.24 21.06 -11.31
N ARG A 428 -32.24 19.74 -11.12
CA ARG A 428 -32.58 19.12 -9.84
C ARG A 428 -31.61 19.53 -8.74
N HIS A 429 -30.31 19.53 -9.04
CA HIS A 429 -29.26 20.01 -8.14
C HIS A 429 -29.50 21.46 -7.74
N ALA A 430 -29.74 22.36 -8.71
CA ALA A 430 -30.03 23.76 -8.42
C ALA A 430 -31.28 23.95 -7.55
N ILE A 431 -32.37 23.20 -7.84
CA ILE A 431 -33.60 23.25 -7.05
C ILE A 431 -33.36 22.79 -5.61
N TYR A 432 -32.68 21.66 -5.43
CA TYR A 432 -32.38 21.10 -4.12
C TYR A 432 -31.60 22.09 -3.26
N PHE A 433 -30.49 22.63 -3.77
CA PHE A 433 -29.67 23.57 -3.01
C PHE A 433 -30.37 24.91 -2.77
N THR A 434 -31.20 25.35 -3.70
CA THR A 434 -32.04 26.55 -3.49
C THR A 434 -33.02 26.31 -2.34
N GLN A 435 -33.70 25.16 -2.30
CA GLN A 435 -34.62 24.81 -1.22
C GLN A 435 -33.89 24.63 0.11
N PHE A 436 -32.76 23.92 0.12
CA PHE A 436 -31.91 23.72 1.29
C PHE A 436 -31.48 25.05 1.93
N LEU A 437 -31.09 26.02 1.10
CA LEU A 437 -30.74 27.38 1.55
C LEU A 437 -31.96 28.13 2.06
N LEU A 438 -33.10 28.09 1.35
CA LEU A 438 -34.33 28.79 1.75
C LEU A 438 -34.87 28.32 3.10
N GLU A 439 -34.87 27.01 3.36
CA GLU A 439 -35.30 26.44 4.65
C GLU A 439 -34.41 26.86 5.84
N ARG A 440 -33.18 27.31 5.57
CA ARG A 440 -32.18 27.69 6.57
C ARG A 440 -31.98 29.19 6.73
N ILE A 441 -32.49 30.00 5.80
CA ILE A 441 -32.46 31.48 5.90
C ILE A 441 -33.37 31.99 7.03
N ASP A 442 -34.35 31.20 7.48
CA ASP A 442 -35.30 31.57 8.54
C ASP A 442 -34.80 31.33 9.99
N PHE A 443 -33.55 30.90 10.21
CA PHE A 443 -32.96 30.73 11.55
C PHE A 443 -32.15 31.95 12.02
N PRO A 444 -32.20 32.32 13.32
CA PRO A 444 -31.47 33.48 13.84
C PRO A 444 -29.95 33.31 13.72
N LYS A 445 -29.27 34.41 13.33
CA LYS A 445 -27.83 34.51 13.07
C LYS A 445 -26.97 33.94 14.21
N GLY A 446 -26.18 32.91 13.92
CA GLY A 446 -25.22 32.27 14.82
C GLY A 446 -24.24 31.35 14.06
N ASN A 447 -23.34 30.67 14.78
CA ASN A 447 -22.27 29.82 14.20
C ASN A 447 -22.77 28.75 13.20
N ALA A 448 -24.01 28.29 13.34
CA ALA A 448 -24.63 27.33 12.42
C ALA A 448 -24.72 27.85 10.97
N GLN A 449 -24.88 29.17 10.76
CA GLN A 449 -24.96 29.75 9.42
C GLN A 449 -23.61 29.75 8.69
N GLN A 450 -22.50 29.74 9.43
CA GLN A 450 -21.14 29.71 8.87
C GLN A 450 -20.74 28.28 8.49
N GLU A 451 -21.06 27.29 9.33
CA GLU A 451 -20.95 25.87 8.98
C GLU A 451 -21.84 25.52 7.76
N ASP A 452 -23.06 26.04 7.69
CA ASP A 452 -23.98 25.80 6.56
C ASP A 452 -23.50 26.44 5.24
N LEU A 453 -22.89 27.64 5.30
CA LEU A 453 -22.28 28.29 4.13
C LEU A 453 -20.99 27.58 3.71
N GLU A 454 -20.19 27.11 4.65
CA GLU A 454 -19.03 26.26 4.38
C GLU A 454 -19.48 24.95 3.71
N HIS A 455 -20.54 24.31 4.19
CA HIS A 455 -21.16 23.13 3.58
C HIS A 455 -21.58 23.37 2.13
N VAL A 456 -22.33 24.45 1.88
CA VAL A 456 -22.77 24.79 0.52
C VAL A 456 -21.58 25.14 -0.38
N SER A 457 -20.54 25.79 0.17
CA SER A 457 -19.32 26.07 -0.58
C SER A 457 -18.50 24.82 -0.89
N LEU A 458 -18.49 23.82 0.00
CA LEU A 458 -17.84 22.52 -0.21
C LEU A 458 -18.60 21.63 -1.20
N GLU A 459 -19.93 21.78 -1.29
CA GLU A 459 -20.80 21.00 -2.21
C GLU A 459 -20.92 21.65 -3.61
N ILE A 460 -20.79 22.99 -3.73
CA ILE A 460 -20.98 23.76 -4.98
C ILE A 460 -19.66 24.17 -5.68
N ALA A 461 -18.54 24.32 -4.96
CA ALA A 461 -17.23 24.64 -5.57
C ALA A 461 -16.79 23.53 -6.54
#